data_AF-A0A2N2KXG5-F1
#
_entry.id   AF-A0A2N2KXG5-F1
#
_cell.length_a   1.000
_cell.length_b   1.000
_cell.length_c   1.000
_cell.angle_alpha   90.00
_cell.angle_beta   90.00
_cell.angle_gamma   90.00
#
_symmetry.space_group_name_H-M   'P 1'
#
loop_
_entity.id
_entity.type
_entity.pdbx_description
1 polymer ?
#
loop_
_entity_poly.entity_id
_entity_poly.type
_entity_poly.pdbx_seq_one_letter_code
_entity_poly.pdbx_strand_id
1 'polypeptide(L)'
;MKLDALSIIYRATKLFVDSNNEKTAGEMGLMNDLCARLYGKDRIPFVFDDQHPIPIHLLSPRLRNLLESDTHDSNRLWAFLCSRENTIRMITATEMEKPAAEAMSYRLMAFYPELPQAGDDYIQFKQVTGYMIKIIMELNGYIVEQKRVKISSHPNPDTQESLKYFTTASRYRKLTENDVNDFLSDIIDPAEKEMFTLIMNRIRNGQTQYQKQYAVDKLTAVDEL
;
A
#
# COMPACT_ATOMS: atom_id res chain seq x y z
N MET A 1 18.94 4.31 -5.55
CA MET A 1 17.49 4.42 -5.87
C MET A 1 16.99 5.72 -5.24
N LYS A 2 16.33 6.64 -5.97
CA LYS A 2 15.95 7.94 -5.39
C LYS A 2 14.84 7.81 -4.35
N LEU A 3 14.85 8.64 -3.31
CA LEU A 3 13.78 8.80 -2.31
C LEU A 3 12.35 8.86 -2.89
N ASP A 4 12.20 9.30 -4.15
CA ASP A 4 10.94 9.29 -4.90
C ASP A 4 10.24 7.92 -4.93
N ALA A 5 11.00 6.82 -4.86
CA ALA A 5 10.47 5.47 -4.84
C ALA A 5 9.60 5.21 -3.59
N LEU A 6 9.97 5.75 -2.43
CA LEU A 6 9.28 5.64 -1.14
C LEU A 6 8.80 7.01 -0.64
N SER A 7 8.32 7.86 -1.54
CA SER A 7 7.91 9.25 -1.22
C SER A 7 6.92 9.38 -0.06
N ILE A 8 6.11 8.36 0.22
CA ILE A 8 5.16 8.36 1.35
C ILE A 8 5.89 8.17 2.68
N ILE A 9 6.86 7.25 2.75
CA ILE A 9 7.65 7.02 3.96
C ILE A 9 8.48 8.25 4.29
N TYR A 10 9.10 8.87 3.28
CA TYR A 10 9.88 10.08 3.51
C TYR A 10 9.01 11.27 3.95
N ARG A 11 7.76 11.38 3.46
CA ARG A 11 6.80 12.35 3.99
C ARG A 11 6.45 12.08 5.45
N ALA A 12 6.29 10.81 5.83
CA ALA A 12 6.05 10.41 7.22
C ALA A 12 7.22 10.83 8.12
N THR A 13 8.46 10.59 7.65
CA THR A 13 9.67 11.03 8.34
C THR A 13 9.64 12.52 8.65
N LYS A 14 9.39 13.38 7.64
CA LYS A 14 9.35 14.83 7.85
C LYS A 14 8.26 15.23 8.83
N LEU A 15 7.06 14.67 8.66
CA LEU A 15 5.92 14.97 9.53
C LEU A 15 6.23 14.62 11.00
N PHE A 16 6.84 13.46 11.25
CA PHE A 16 7.09 12.99 12.61
C PHE A 16 8.24 13.72 13.30
N VAL A 17 9.28 14.11 12.54
CA VAL A 17 10.37 14.97 13.05
C VAL A 17 9.83 16.35 13.43
N ASP A 18 8.99 16.94 12.57
CA ASP A 18 8.46 18.30 12.76
C ASP A 18 7.15 18.34 13.56
N SER A 19 6.83 17.29 14.33
CA SER A 19 5.53 17.13 15.00
C SER A 19 5.17 18.25 15.98
N ASN A 20 6.16 19.01 16.47
CA ASN A 20 5.98 20.16 17.36
C ASN A 20 5.79 21.52 16.64
N ASN A 21 5.78 21.54 15.30
CA ASN A 21 5.59 22.76 14.51
C ASN A 21 4.10 23.03 14.23
N GLU A 22 3.63 24.27 14.37
CA GLU A 22 2.23 24.66 14.13
C GLU A 22 1.70 24.27 12.75
N LYS A 23 2.54 24.38 11.71
CA LYS A 23 2.17 23.98 10.34
C LYS A 23 1.91 22.47 10.24
N THR A 24 2.72 21.68 10.93
CA THR A 24 2.59 20.23 11.02
C THR A 24 1.35 19.84 11.80
N ALA A 25 1.02 20.57 12.88
CA ALA A 25 -0.21 20.36 13.64
C ALA A 25 -1.47 20.55 12.79
N GLY A 26 -1.49 21.57 11.92
CA GLY A 26 -2.59 21.78 10.97
C GLY A 26 -2.74 20.64 9.97
N GLU A 27 -1.64 20.15 9.39
CA GLU A 27 -1.65 19.01 8.47
C GLU A 27 -2.10 17.71 9.17
N MET A 28 -1.63 17.46 10.39
CA MET A 28 -2.07 16.33 11.21
C MET A 28 -3.56 16.41 11.54
N GLY A 29 -4.10 17.59 11.84
CA GLY A 29 -5.53 17.80 12.05
C GLY A 29 -6.37 17.38 10.84
N LEU A 30 -6.00 17.85 9.65
CA LEU A 30 -6.68 17.47 8.40
C LEU A 30 -6.62 15.95 8.14
N MET A 31 -5.49 15.31 8.42
CA MET A 31 -5.34 13.87 8.27
C MET A 31 -6.18 13.09 9.29
N ASN A 32 -6.27 13.57 10.53
CA ASN A 32 -7.09 12.96 11.57
C ASN A 32 -8.58 13.03 11.22
N ASP A 33 -9.05 14.18 10.73
CA ASP A 33 -10.45 14.35 10.30
C ASP A 33 -10.79 13.43 9.13
N LEU A 34 -9.90 13.36 8.12
CA LEU A 34 -10.07 12.43 7.01
C LEU A 34 -10.02 10.98 7.48
N CYS A 35 -9.09 10.61 8.35
CA CYS A 35 -8.99 9.27 8.91
C CYS A 35 -10.27 8.87 9.64
N ALA A 36 -10.82 9.76 10.47
CA ALA A 36 -12.08 9.55 11.16
C ALA A 36 -13.26 9.39 10.19
N ARG A 37 -13.29 10.14 9.08
CA ARG A 37 -14.32 9.98 8.03
C ARG A 37 -14.21 8.64 7.29
N LEU A 38 -13.00 8.23 6.91
CA LEU A 38 -12.77 7.04 6.10
C LEU A 38 -12.91 5.74 6.89
N TYR A 39 -12.44 5.73 8.15
CA TYR A 39 -12.30 4.50 8.95
C TYR A 39 -13.13 4.52 10.24
N GLY A 40 -13.68 5.67 10.64
CA GLY A 40 -14.35 5.79 11.92
C GLY A 40 -13.40 5.54 13.09
N LYS A 41 -13.85 4.75 14.08
CA LYS A 41 -13.06 4.37 15.26
C LYS A 41 -12.39 3.00 15.13
N ASP A 42 -12.70 2.24 14.07
CA ASP A 42 -12.31 0.85 13.95
C ASP A 42 -11.37 0.62 12.76
N ARG A 43 -10.34 -0.22 12.95
CA ARG A 43 -9.53 -0.82 11.88
C ARG A 43 -8.81 0.18 10.96
N ILE A 44 -8.01 1.07 11.55
CA ILE A 44 -7.19 2.03 10.81
C ILE A 44 -6.00 1.31 10.14
N PRO A 45 -5.89 1.30 8.79
CA PRO A 45 -4.85 0.54 8.12
C PRO A 45 -3.51 1.29 8.10
N PHE A 46 -2.40 0.55 8.22
CA PHE A 46 -1.03 1.09 8.12
C PHE A 46 -0.68 2.22 9.12
N VAL A 47 -1.17 2.12 10.36
CA VAL A 47 -0.73 2.99 11.46
C VAL A 47 0.68 2.61 11.91
N PHE A 48 1.51 3.62 12.12
CA PHE A 48 2.90 3.45 12.51
C PHE A 48 3.05 2.97 13.96
N ASP A 49 2.58 3.77 14.92
CA ASP A 49 2.57 3.48 16.36
C ASP A 49 1.53 4.35 17.11
N ASP A 50 1.42 4.16 18.44
CA ASP A 50 0.43 4.86 19.27
C ASP A 50 0.70 6.36 19.41
N GLN A 51 1.96 6.77 19.23
CA GLN A 51 2.35 8.17 19.28
C GLN A 51 2.02 8.89 17.97
N HIS A 52 1.94 8.14 16.87
CA HIS A 52 1.60 8.62 15.53
C HIS A 52 0.41 7.81 14.99
N PRO A 53 -0.82 8.03 15.51
CA PRO A 53 -2.00 7.23 15.17
C PRO A 53 -2.53 7.50 13.75
N ILE A 54 -1.76 8.17 12.90
CA ILE A 54 -2.15 8.53 11.54
C ILE A 54 -1.73 7.41 10.58
N PRO A 55 -2.63 6.95 9.71
CA PRO A 55 -2.29 6.04 8.63
C PRO A 55 -1.22 6.62 7.70
N ILE A 56 -0.09 5.93 7.55
CA ILE A 56 1.01 6.43 6.70
C ILE A 56 0.55 6.64 5.24
N HIS A 57 -0.40 5.84 4.75
CA HIS A 57 -0.89 5.96 3.37
C HIS A 57 -1.55 7.32 3.06
N LEU A 58 -2.12 8.02 4.05
CA LEU A 58 -2.74 9.34 3.87
C LEU A 58 -1.73 10.47 3.60
N LEU A 59 -0.43 10.18 3.79
CA LEU A 59 0.65 11.09 3.41
C LEU A 59 0.91 11.09 1.90
N SER A 60 0.27 10.22 1.14
CA SER A 60 0.19 10.37 -0.32
C SER A 60 -0.88 11.39 -0.68
N PRO A 61 -0.53 12.56 -1.24
CA PRO A 61 -1.54 13.53 -1.68
C PRO A 61 -2.46 12.95 -2.76
N ARG A 62 -1.90 12.14 -3.66
CA ARG A 62 -2.68 11.50 -4.73
C ARG A 62 -3.68 10.49 -4.18
N LEU A 63 -3.27 9.61 -3.26
CA LEU A 63 -4.18 8.63 -2.67
C LEU A 63 -5.23 9.34 -1.82
N ARG A 64 -4.80 10.29 -0.99
CA ARG A 64 -5.69 11.12 -0.17
C ARG A 64 -6.80 11.76 -1.01
N ASN A 65 -6.43 12.45 -2.08
CA ASN A 65 -7.41 13.11 -2.95
C ASN A 65 -8.36 12.08 -3.60
N LEU A 66 -7.85 10.92 -4.02
CA LEU A 66 -8.68 9.85 -4.59
C LEU A 66 -9.70 9.30 -3.59
N LEU A 67 -9.30 9.08 -2.33
CA LEU A 67 -10.18 8.58 -1.27
C LEU A 67 -11.20 9.65 -0.84
N GLU A 68 -10.77 10.90 -0.78
CA GLU A 68 -11.64 12.02 -0.43
C GLU A 68 -12.70 12.30 -1.49
N SER A 69 -12.34 12.24 -2.78
CA SER A 69 -13.29 12.44 -3.88
C SER A 69 -14.13 11.20 -4.22
N ASP A 70 -13.79 10.05 -3.64
CA ASP A 70 -14.36 8.72 -3.90
C ASP A 70 -14.50 8.37 -5.39
N THR A 71 -13.57 8.86 -6.21
CA THR A 71 -13.66 8.69 -7.67
C THR A 71 -13.39 7.24 -8.04
N HIS A 72 -14.31 6.63 -8.81
CA HIS A 72 -14.31 5.20 -9.16
C HIS A 72 -14.50 4.26 -7.96
N ASP A 73 -15.30 4.66 -6.96
CA ASP A 73 -15.54 3.84 -5.75
C ASP A 73 -14.21 3.47 -5.06
N SER A 74 -13.33 4.47 -4.97
CA SER A 74 -11.94 4.32 -4.54
C SER A 74 -11.87 3.88 -3.07
N ASN A 75 -12.83 4.29 -2.24
CA ASN A 75 -12.90 3.89 -0.84
C ASN A 75 -13.15 2.39 -0.70
N ARG A 76 -14.14 1.86 -1.43
CA ARG A 76 -14.40 0.42 -1.44
C ARG A 76 -13.23 -0.35 -2.05
N LEU A 77 -12.60 0.17 -3.11
CA LEU A 77 -11.47 -0.48 -3.78
C LEU A 77 -10.27 -0.56 -2.84
N TRP A 78 -10.00 0.53 -2.14
CA TRP A 78 -8.96 0.59 -1.13
C TRP A 78 -9.22 -0.38 0.02
N ALA A 79 -10.43 -0.40 0.58
CA ALA A 79 -10.82 -1.34 1.64
C ALA A 79 -10.68 -2.80 1.18
N PHE A 80 -11.10 -3.11 -0.05
CA PHE A 80 -10.94 -4.43 -0.65
C PHE A 80 -9.46 -4.82 -0.77
N LEU A 81 -8.63 -3.98 -1.37
CA LEU A 81 -7.20 -4.26 -1.57
C LEU A 81 -6.43 -4.37 -0.24
N CYS A 82 -6.80 -3.54 0.74
CA CYS A 82 -6.17 -3.54 2.06
C CYS A 82 -6.66 -4.66 2.97
N SER A 83 -7.69 -5.43 2.60
CA SER A 83 -8.06 -6.60 3.41
C SER A 83 -6.85 -7.52 3.65
N ARG A 84 -6.81 -8.13 4.83
CA ARG A 84 -5.70 -9.01 5.25
C ARG A 84 -5.45 -10.08 4.20
N GLU A 85 -6.50 -10.74 3.74
CA GLU A 85 -6.46 -11.83 2.78
C GLU A 85 -5.89 -11.38 1.43
N ASN A 86 -6.27 -10.19 0.96
CA ASN A 86 -5.76 -9.67 -0.30
C ASN A 86 -4.32 -9.19 -0.18
N THR A 87 -3.94 -8.62 0.97
CA THR A 87 -2.54 -8.28 1.27
C THR A 87 -1.66 -9.52 1.26
N ILE A 88 -2.08 -10.60 1.94
CA ILE A 88 -1.38 -11.90 1.93
C ILE A 88 -1.22 -12.40 0.49
N ARG A 89 -2.29 -12.41 -0.31
CA ARG A 89 -2.23 -12.85 -1.72
C ARG A 89 -1.23 -12.06 -2.56
N MET A 90 -1.19 -10.74 -2.40
CA MET A 90 -0.24 -9.87 -3.11
C MET A 90 1.20 -10.16 -2.69
N ILE A 91 1.44 -10.36 -1.39
CA ILE A 91 2.75 -10.76 -0.85
C ILE A 91 3.16 -12.13 -1.39
N THR A 92 2.30 -13.15 -1.29
CA THR A 92 2.59 -14.50 -1.79
C THR A 92 2.89 -14.50 -3.28
N ALA A 93 2.12 -13.75 -4.09
CA ALA A 93 2.43 -13.62 -5.52
C ALA A 93 3.82 -13.02 -5.75
N THR A 94 4.17 -11.99 -4.97
CA THR A 94 5.48 -11.35 -5.03
C THR A 94 6.61 -12.32 -4.66
N GLU A 95 6.44 -13.13 -3.62
CA GLU A 95 7.40 -14.16 -3.19
C GLU A 95 7.57 -15.28 -4.22
N MET A 96 6.53 -15.55 -5.01
CA MET A 96 6.59 -16.46 -6.17
C MET A 96 7.14 -15.79 -7.44
N GLU A 97 7.80 -14.63 -7.31
CA GLU A 97 8.36 -13.82 -8.41
C GLU A 97 7.32 -13.35 -9.44
N LYS A 98 6.05 -13.27 -9.04
CA LYS A 98 4.94 -12.78 -9.88
C LYS A 98 4.55 -11.35 -9.52
N PRO A 99 3.92 -10.61 -10.44
CA PRO A 99 3.36 -9.29 -10.12
C PRO A 99 2.26 -9.37 -9.06
N ALA A 100 2.27 -8.47 -8.07
CA ALA A 100 1.25 -8.45 -7.00
C ALA A 100 -0.19 -8.34 -7.55
N ALA A 101 -0.38 -7.55 -8.61
CA ALA A 101 -1.68 -7.37 -9.27
C ALA A 101 -2.18 -8.63 -10.01
N GLU A 102 -1.31 -9.60 -10.31
CA GLU A 102 -1.72 -10.89 -10.90
C GLU A 102 -2.71 -11.60 -9.96
N ALA A 103 -2.39 -11.67 -8.67
CA ALA A 103 -3.27 -12.30 -7.67
C ALA A 103 -4.61 -11.57 -7.48
N MET A 104 -4.65 -10.28 -7.80
CA MET A 104 -5.85 -9.45 -7.64
C MET A 104 -6.78 -9.48 -8.86
N SER A 105 -6.30 -9.83 -10.05
CA SER A 105 -7.07 -9.74 -11.30
C SER A 105 -8.42 -10.45 -11.23
N TYR A 106 -8.41 -11.74 -10.94
CA TYR A 106 -9.64 -12.54 -10.84
C TYR A 106 -10.55 -12.06 -9.70
N ARG A 107 -9.96 -11.66 -8.57
CA ARG A 107 -10.70 -11.23 -7.38
C ARG A 107 -11.39 -9.89 -7.60
N LEU A 108 -10.77 -8.97 -8.32
CA LEU A 108 -11.38 -7.70 -8.72
C LEU A 108 -12.58 -7.96 -9.62
N MET A 109 -12.45 -8.81 -10.64
CA MET A 109 -13.56 -9.16 -11.53
C MET A 109 -14.73 -9.81 -10.77
N ALA A 110 -14.44 -10.62 -9.75
CA ALA A 110 -15.47 -11.25 -8.92
C ALA A 110 -16.13 -10.30 -7.91
N PHE A 111 -15.37 -9.35 -7.34
CA PHE A 111 -15.85 -8.44 -6.30
C PHE A 111 -16.47 -7.15 -6.85
N TYR A 112 -16.08 -6.75 -8.07
CA TYR A 112 -16.60 -5.62 -8.82
C TYR A 112 -17.30 -6.10 -10.09
N PRO A 113 -18.59 -6.46 -10.04
CA PRO A 113 -19.32 -6.91 -11.23
C PRO A 113 -19.48 -5.81 -12.30
N GLU A 114 -19.50 -4.54 -11.89
CA GLU A 114 -19.59 -3.37 -12.79
C GLU A 114 -18.22 -2.76 -13.12
N LEU A 115 -17.15 -3.57 -13.03
CA LEU A 115 -15.80 -3.16 -13.33
C LEU A 115 -15.70 -2.65 -14.78
N PRO A 116 -15.15 -1.45 -15.03
CA PRO A 116 -14.96 -0.94 -16.39
C PRO A 116 -14.14 -1.92 -17.23
N GLN A 117 -14.57 -2.23 -18.46
CA GLN A 117 -13.88 -3.24 -19.31
C GLN A 117 -13.14 -2.63 -20.51
N ALA A 118 -13.46 -1.38 -20.89
CA ALA A 118 -12.86 -0.70 -22.02
C ALA A 118 -12.92 0.83 -21.86
N GLY A 119 -12.25 1.56 -22.77
CA GLY A 119 -12.26 3.02 -22.79
C GLY A 119 -11.40 3.67 -21.71
N ASP A 120 -11.63 4.96 -21.50
CA ASP A 120 -10.84 5.78 -20.57
C ASP A 120 -11.05 5.37 -19.11
N ASP A 121 -12.28 5.02 -18.72
CA ASP A 121 -12.60 4.56 -17.36
C ASP A 121 -11.83 3.28 -17.00
N TYR A 122 -11.70 2.34 -17.94
CA TYR A 122 -10.88 1.14 -17.77
C TYR A 122 -9.39 1.47 -17.55
N ILE A 123 -8.85 2.42 -18.32
CA ILE A 123 -7.46 2.85 -18.18
C ILE A 123 -7.25 3.52 -16.81
N GLN A 124 -8.12 4.44 -16.44
CA GLN A 124 -8.05 5.18 -15.17
C GLN A 124 -8.19 4.25 -13.97
N PHE A 125 -9.18 3.35 -13.99
CA PHE A 125 -9.39 2.37 -12.93
C PHE A 125 -8.15 1.48 -12.72
N LYS A 126 -7.53 1.01 -13.81
CA LYS A 126 -6.30 0.21 -13.72
C LYS A 126 -5.12 1.00 -13.15
N GLN A 127 -5.00 2.28 -13.52
CA GLN A 127 -3.96 3.15 -12.97
C GLN A 127 -4.16 3.39 -11.47
N VAL A 128 -5.39 3.65 -11.05
CA VAL A 128 -5.76 3.82 -9.63
C VAL A 128 -5.46 2.54 -8.85
N THR A 129 -5.92 1.39 -9.36
CA THR A 129 -5.70 0.09 -8.72
C THR A 129 -4.21 -0.22 -8.58
N GLY A 130 -3.43 -0.06 -9.67
CA GLY A 130 -1.99 -0.31 -9.64
C GLY A 130 -1.25 0.66 -8.69
N TYR A 131 -1.72 1.90 -8.57
CA TYR A 131 -1.19 2.86 -7.63
C TYR A 131 -1.48 2.47 -6.17
N MET A 132 -2.70 2.05 -5.86
CA MET A 132 -3.05 1.55 -4.52
C MET A 132 -2.24 0.32 -4.14
N ILE A 133 -2.10 -0.65 -5.05
CA ILE A 133 -1.25 -1.84 -4.85
C ILE A 133 0.19 -1.43 -4.54
N LYS A 134 0.76 -0.46 -5.28
CA LYS A 134 2.12 0.06 -4.99
C LYS A 134 2.22 0.56 -3.54
N ILE A 135 1.27 1.36 -3.08
CA ILE A 135 1.27 1.90 -1.73
C ILE A 135 1.19 0.77 -0.69
N ILE A 136 0.29 -0.19 -0.88
CA ILE A 136 0.14 -1.34 0.01
C ILE A 136 1.43 -2.14 0.10
N MET A 137 2.07 -2.43 -1.04
CA MET A 137 3.34 -3.17 -1.07
C MET A 137 4.46 -2.40 -0.36
N GLU A 138 4.55 -1.07 -0.57
CA GLU A 138 5.54 -0.21 0.09
C GLU A 138 5.36 -0.18 1.61
N LEU A 139 4.11 -0.11 2.08
CA LEU A 139 3.78 -0.14 3.50
C LEU A 139 3.99 -1.51 4.16
N ASN A 140 4.20 -2.56 3.36
CA ASN A 140 4.58 -3.91 3.82
C ASN A 140 6.09 -4.21 3.59
N GLY A 141 6.88 -3.20 3.25
CA GLY A 141 8.33 -3.32 3.10
C GLY A 141 8.77 -3.96 1.78
N TYR A 142 8.00 -3.77 0.71
CA TYR A 142 8.36 -4.20 -0.63
C TYR A 142 8.58 -2.99 -1.54
N ILE A 143 9.53 -3.11 -2.46
CA ILE A 143 9.85 -2.08 -3.46
C ILE A 143 9.71 -2.64 -4.86
N VAL A 144 9.44 -1.76 -5.82
CA VAL A 144 9.32 -2.14 -7.23
C VAL A 144 10.67 -2.63 -7.74
N GLU A 145 10.72 -3.88 -8.16
CA GLU A 145 11.90 -4.47 -8.78
C GLU A 145 11.86 -4.32 -10.31
N GLN A 146 10.71 -4.63 -10.90
CA GLN A 146 10.53 -4.62 -12.35
C GLN A 146 9.16 -4.05 -12.70
N LYS A 147 9.12 -3.15 -13.70
CA LYS A 147 7.88 -2.56 -14.21
C LYS A 147 7.42 -3.30 -15.48
N ARG A 148 6.11 -3.28 -15.75
CA ARG A 148 5.50 -3.81 -16.99
C ARG A 148 5.78 -5.30 -17.23
N VAL A 149 5.87 -6.08 -16.17
CA VAL A 149 5.96 -7.54 -16.26
C VAL A 149 4.64 -8.09 -16.78
N LYS A 150 4.72 -8.97 -17.79
CA LYS A 150 3.53 -9.58 -18.40
C LYS A 150 2.85 -10.50 -17.39
N ILE A 151 1.55 -10.31 -17.20
CA ILE A 151 0.76 -11.17 -16.32
C ILE A 151 0.42 -12.46 -17.07
N SER A 152 0.67 -13.58 -16.39
CA SER A 152 0.24 -14.89 -16.86
C SER A 152 -1.22 -15.11 -16.47
N SER A 153 -2.03 -15.59 -17.40
CA SER A 153 -3.42 -15.96 -17.12
C SER A 153 -3.63 -17.38 -17.58
N HIS A 154 -4.08 -18.22 -16.67
CA HIS A 154 -4.78 -19.42 -17.07
C HIS A 154 -6.21 -18.99 -17.50
N PRO A 155 -6.74 -19.57 -18.59
CA PRO A 155 -8.13 -19.36 -18.93
C PRO A 155 -9.02 -19.96 -17.83
N ASN A 156 -10.22 -19.42 -17.67
CA ASN A 156 -11.26 -20.06 -16.87
C ASN A 156 -11.46 -21.50 -17.41
N PRO A 157 -11.39 -22.55 -16.57
CA PRO A 157 -11.56 -23.92 -17.06
C PRO A 157 -12.93 -24.13 -17.71
N ASP A 158 -13.97 -23.46 -17.21
CA ASP A 158 -15.35 -23.62 -17.65
C ASP A 158 -15.69 -22.75 -18.87
N THR A 159 -15.22 -21.49 -18.89
CA THR A 159 -15.59 -20.54 -19.96
C THR A 159 -14.50 -20.32 -21.01
N GLN A 160 -13.28 -20.82 -20.78
CA GLN A 160 -12.06 -20.53 -21.56
C GLN A 160 -11.68 -19.04 -21.66
N GLU A 161 -12.42 -18.15 -21.00
CA GLU A 161 -12.14 -16.72 -21.00
C GLU A 161 -10.92 -16.38 -20.15
N SER A 162 -10.21 -15.33 -20.53
CA SER A 162 -9.07 -14.86 -19.75
C SER A 162 -9.54 -14.25 -18.44
N LEU A 163 -9.02 -14.77 -17.32
CA LEU A 163 -9.30 -14.23 -15.98
C LEU A 163 -8.43 -13.01 -15.61
N LYS A 164 -7.72 -12.43 -16.59
CA LYS A 164 -6.83 -11.30 -16.35
C LYS A 164 -7.55 -9.98 -16.60
N TYR A 165 -7.54 -9.13 -15.60
CA TYR A 165 -7.94 -7.74 -15.76
C TYR A 165 -6.76 -6.86 -16.20
N PHE A 166 -5.55 -7.20 -15.75
CA PHE A 166 -4.31 -6.53 -16.11
C PHE A 166 -3.51 -7.33 -17.15
N THR A 167 -2.93 -6.64 -18.12
CA THR A 167 -2.03 -7.24 -19.13
C THR A 167 -0.58 -7.26 -18.66
N THR A 168 -0.18 -6.22 -17.94
CA THR A 168 1.13 -6.08 -17.30
C THR A 168 0.97 -5.43 -15.94
N ALA A 169 1.92 -5.67 -15.04
CA ALA A 169 1.98 -5.03 -13.74
C ALA A 169 3.42 -4.94 -13.22
N SER A 170 3.60 -4.28 -12.08
CA SER A 170 4.90 -4.23 -11.41
C SER A 170 5.13 -5.51 -10.60
N ARG A 171 6.35 -6.05 -10.70
CA ARG A 171 6.88 -7.02 -9.76
C ARG A 171 7.63 -6.29 -8.65
N TYR A 172 7.49 -6.81 -7.44
CA TYR A 172 8.11 -6.24 -6.25
C TYR A 172 9.14 -7.22 -5.70
N ARG A 173 9.98 -6.73 -4.79
CA ARG A 173 10.85 -7.55 -3.96
C ARG A 173 10.87 -7.00 -2.56
N LYS A 174 11.19 -7.83 -1.57
CA LYS A 174 11.38 -7.36 -0.19
C LYS A 174 12.53 -6.37 -0.16
N LEU A 175 12.35 -5.32 0.63
CA LEU A 175 13.35 -4.30 0.85
C LEU A 175 14.50 -4.85 1.71
N THR A 176 15.73 -4.58 1.30
CA THR A 176 16.97 -5.03 1.96
C THR A 176 17.59 -3.92 2.80
N GLU A 177 18.58 -4.25 3.63
CA GLU A 177 19.37 -3.25 4.36
C GLU A 177 20.15 -2.32 3.43
N ASN A 178 20.65 -2.85 2.31
CA ASN A 178 21.34 -2.04 1.30
C ASN A 178 20.40 -0.99 0.70
N ASP A 179 19.13 -1.33 0.43
CA ASP A 179 18.16 -0.36 -0.04
C ASP A 179 17.92 0.76 0.98
N VAL A 180 17.86 0.43 2.28
CA VAL A 180 17.72 1.44 3.35
C VAL A 180 18.93 2.38 3.36
N ASN A 181 20.14 1.82 3.31
CA ASN A 181 21.38 2.59 3.29
C ASN A 181 21.45 3.53 2.08
N ASP A 182 21.03 3.04 0.90
CA ASP A 182 20.92 3.86 -0.30
C ASP A 182 19.96 5.05 -0.08
N PHE A 183 18.77 4.82 0.48
CA PHE A 183 17.83 5.92 0.77
C PHE A 183 18.38 6.91 1.80
N LEU A 184 19.05 6.41 2.85
CA LEU A 184 19.65 7.26 3.89
C LEU A 184 20.76 8.15 3.35
N SER A 185 21.43 7.75 2.27
CA SER A 185 22.46 8.56 1.62
C SER A 185 21.91 9.84 0.98
N ASP A 186 20.63 9.84 0.61
CA ASP A 186 19.93 10.99 0.04
C ASP A 186 19.36 11.95 1.11
N ILE A 187 19.30 11.53 2.38
CA ILE A 187 18.81 12.36 3.49
C ILE A 187 19.99 13.12 4.10
N ILE A 188 19.84 14.42 4.34
CA ILE A 188 20.92 15.25 4.91
C ILE A 188 20.74 15.42 6.42
N ASP A 189 19.52 15.73 6.85
CA ASP A 189 19.22 16.05 8.24
C ASP A 189 19.34 14.80 9.15
N PRO A 190 20.11 14.87 10.27
CA PRO A 190 20.30 13.73 11.16
C PRO A 190 19.02 13.22 11.82
N ALA A 191 18.08 14.11 12.18
CA ALA A 191 16.82 13.71 12.81
C ALA A 191 15.90 13.03 11.79
N GLU A 192 15.85 13.52 10.54
CA GLU A 192 15.19 12.83 9.43
C GLU A 192 15.80 11.44 9.19
N LYS A 193 17.13 11.29 9.25
CA LYS A 193 17.77 9.96 9.10
C LYS A 193 17.34 9.00 10.20
N GLU A 194 17.35 9.45 11.45
CA GLU A 194 16.99 8.63 12.59
C GLU A 194 15.52 8.17 12.49
N MET A 195 14.62 9.12 12.22
CA MET A 195 13.19 8.83 12.06
C MET A 195 12.91 7.95 10.83
N PHE A 196 13.57 8.18 9.69
CA PHE A 196 13.44 7.32 8.51
C PHE A 196 13.89 5.89 8.82
N THR A 197 15.04 5.74 9.49
CA THR A 197 15.57 4.44 9.92
C THR A 197 14.58 3.73 10.85
N LEU A 198 14.02 4.44 11.83
CA LEU A 198 13.01 3.92 12.74
C LEU A 198 11.77 3.41 11.97
N ILE A 199 11.26 4.20 11.04
CA ILE A 199 10.08 3.83 10.25
C ILE A 199 10.36 2.59 9.39
N MET A 200 11.47 2.60 8.65
CA MET A 200 11.86 1.52 7.76
C MET A 200 12.10 0.20 8.51
N ASN A 201 12.78 0.25 9.66
CA ASN A 201 13.03 -0.95 10.46
C ASN A 201 11.72 -1.56 10.99
N ARG A 202 10.77 -0.73 11.44
CA ARG A 202 9.47 -1.24 11.90
C ARG A 202 8.67 -1.88 10.76
N ILE A 203 8.61 -1.25 9.59
CA ILE A 203 7.93 -1.82 8.42
C ILE A 203 8.57 -3.14 7.99
N ARG A 204 9.91 -3.17 7.88
CA ARG A 204 10.67 -4.36 7.45
C ARG A 204 10.48 -5.53 8.40
N ASN A 205 10.45 -5.26 9.71
CA ASN A 205 10.35 -6.29 10.74
C ASN A 205 8.90 -6.66 11.10
N GLY A 206 7.88 -6.14 10.38
CA GLY A 206 6.48 -6.47 10.67
C GLY A 206 5.95 -5.86 11.97
N GLN A 207 6.53 -4.74 12.42
CA GLN A 207 6.30 -4.17 13.75
C GLN A 207 5.38 -2.94 13.75
N THR A 208 4.85 -2.51 12.60
CA THR A 208 3.76 -1.52 12.56
C THR A 208 2.52 -2.05 13.27
N GLN A 209 1.66 -1.16 13.77
CA GLN A 209 0.43 -1.61 14.45
C GLN A 209 -0.45 -2.46 13.54
N TYR A 210 -0.55 -2.05 12.28
CA TYR A 210 -1.27 -2.80 11.26
C TYR A 210 -0.73 -4.22 11.10
N GLN A 211 0.57 -4.38 10.89
CA GLN A 211 1.17 -5.70 10.72
C GLN A 211 1.03 -6.58 11.98
N LYS A 212 1.09 -5.98 13.17
CA LYS A 212 0.84 -6.68 14.45
C LYS A 212 -0.62 -7.14 14.59
N GLN A 213 -1.57 -6.25 14.31
CA GLN A 213 -3.00 -6.52 14.44
C GLN A 213 -3.46 -7.59 13.45
N TYR A 214 -3.03 -7.47 12.19
CA TYR A 214 -3.49 -8.36 11.12
C TYR A 214 -2.60 -9.58 10.93
N ALA A 215 -1.45 -9.66 11.60
CA ALA A 215 -0.60 -10.86 11.59
C ALA A 215 -0.41 -11.44 10.18
N VAL A 216 -0.10 -10.56 9.21
CA VAL A 216 -0.08 -10.86 7.77
C VAL A 216 0.92 -11.98 7.46
N ASP A 217 2.04 -12.00 8.18
CA ASP A 217 3.14 -12.95 7.99
C ASP A 217 3.11 -14.12 8.99
N LYS A 218 2.03 -14.27 9.78
CA LYS A 218 1.90 -15.35 10.78
C LYS A 218 0.80 -16.33 10.41
N LEU A 219 1.05 -17.61 10.70
CA LEU A 219 0.00 -18.61 10.78
C LEU A 219 -0.85 -18.30 12.01
N THR A 220 -2.15 -18.08 11.81
CA THR A 220 -3.14 -18.06 12.89
C THR A 220 -3.61 -19.48 13.12
N ALA A 221 -3.63 -19.95 14.38
CA ALA A 221 -4.22 -21.25 14.69
C ALA A 221 -5.74 -21.22 14.47
N VAL A 222 -6.36 -22.39 14.27
CA VAL A 222 -7.82 -22.50 14.10
C VAL A 222 -8.57 -21.93 15.31
N ASP A 223 -7.95 -21.96 16.50
CA ASP A 223 -8.54 -21.55 17.77
C ASP A 223 -8.32 -20.05 18.09
N GLU A 224 -7.68 -19.28 17.21
CA GLU A 224 -7.36 -17.86 17.40
C GLU A 224 -8.23 -16.90 16.54
N LEU A 225 -9.26 -17.42 15.87
CA LEU A 225 -10.24 -16.67 15.06
C LEU A 225 -11.58 -16.52 15.80
#